data_AF-A0A2P2MFG0-F1
#
_entry.id   AF-A0A2P2MFG0-F1
#
_cell.length_a   1.000
_cell.length_b   1.000
_cell.length_c   1.000
_cell.angle_alpha   90.00
_cell.angle_beta   90.00
_cell.angle_gamma   90.00
#
_symmetry.space_group_name_H-M   'P 1'
#
loop_
_entity.id
_entity.type
_entity.pdbx_description
1 polymer ?
#
loop_
_entity_poly.entity_id
_entity_poly.type
_entity_poly.pdbx_seq_one_letter_code
_entity_poly.pdbx_strand_id
1 'polypeptide(L)'
;MVRNTDAEQLDPMYERRVLKAAVQFFWIGGQLNLLPDNSLDVSKDAFLGFPANELVHWKSSILWSLKKFENPEKPLVTWDIIAALLAFKQSIPNFVDEILFKWLSVTYLDSSVSHSLDDVLIRIPQTLLTATSRQLHLLNVICRHVILSQLMADEINSKANIGPTVADMEHSPLWLELLFISERELRERLVGLSFSAFLTHMSHSAKSSIESGNWSPVGVAQMELWITRNHDHIRVQLKELASEVVKAERRFEPMESGDEEQCIHCSALVPFDSPDVAFCCGTETVNGVLEKHKLARCSTSMQVCTTTPSWFCKCCHRWTSKLAPETLFTMPGYGSDVRPPAESPTAGVQSKALCPFCGILLQRLLPDFLPSASPV
;
A
#
# COMPACT_ATOMS: atom_id res chain seq x y z
N MET A 1 -19.17 15.32 33.12
CA MET A 1 -19.54 13.91 33.32
C MET A 1 -19.48 13.24 31.96
N VAL A 2 -18.37 12.56 31.67
CA VAL A 2 -18.12 11.87 30.39
C VAL A 2 -18.93 10.59 30.39
N ARG A 3 -19.76 10.36 29.36
CA ARG A 3 -20.30 9.03 28.96
C ARG A 3 -21.19 9.16 27.72
N ASN A 4 -20.71 8.63 26.60
CA ASN A 4 -21.37 7.65 25.72
C ASN A 4 -20.76 7.75 24.32
N THR A 5 -19.56 7.22 24.17
CA THR A 5 -19.22 6.49 22.94
C THR A 5 -19.76 5.08 23.16
N ASP A 6 -20.66 4.62 22.31
CA ASP A 6 -21.23 3.27 22.34
C ASP A 6 -20.09 2.24 22.36
N ALA A 7 -19.80 1.75 23.56
CA ALA A 7 -18.74 0.77 23.85
C ALA A 7 -19.22 -0.67 23.61
N GLU A 8 -20.43 -0.88 23.09
CA GLU A 8 -21.01 -2.22 22.92
C GLU A 8 -20.60 -2.92 21.60
N GLN A 9 -19.80 -2.28 20.74
CA GLN A 9 -19.37 -2.87 19.46
C GLN A 9 -17.85 -2.99 19.24
N LEU A 10 -17.02 -2.54 20.17
CA LEU A 10 -15.56 -2.61 20.03
C LEU A 10 -14.96 -3.55 21.08
N ASP A 11 -14.15 -4.50 20.60
CA ASP A 11 -13.45 -5.46 21.45
C ASP A 11 -12.57 -4.73 22.50
N PRO A 12 -12.65 -5.08 23.80
CA PRO A 12 -11.94 -4.43 24.92
C PRO A 12 -10.41 -4.29 24.72
N MET A 13 -9.81 -5.13 23.88
CA MET A 13 -8.39 -5.03 23.53
C MET A 13 -8.08 -3.75 22.73
N TYR A 14 -9.02 -3.31 21.89
CA TYR A 14 -8.87 -2.14 21.03
C TYR A 14 -9.05 -0.84 21.82
N GLU A 15 -9.99 -0.77 22.77
CA GLU A 15 -10.11 0.38 23.69
C GLU A 15 -8.82 0.64 24.48
N ARG A 16 -8.20 -0.43 25.01
CA ARG A 16 -6.93 -0.30 25.75
C ARG A 16 -5.78 0.21 24.89
N ARG A 17 -5.74 -0.12 23.60
CA ARG A 17 -4.71 0.37 22.67
C ARG A 17 -4.94 1.83 22.32
N VAL A 18 -6.18 2.23 22.06
CA VAL A 18 -6.55 3.63 21.76
C VAL A 18 -6.21 4.55 22.93
N LEU A 19 -6.55 4.15 24.17
CA LEU A 19 -6.22 4.94 25.36
C LEU A 19 -4.70 5.01 25.62
N LYS A 20 -3.97 3.91 25.40
CA LYS A 20 -2.50 3.89 25.53
C LYS A 20 -1.82 4.77 24.48
N ALA A 21 -2.32 4.75 23.25
CA ALA A 21 -1.88 5.60 22.15
C ALA A 21 -2.07 7.08 22.50
N ALA A 22 -3.26 7.47 22.96
CA ALA A 22 -3.56 8.83 23.37
C ALA A 22 -2.59 9.34 24.45
N VAL A 23 -2.32 8.52 25.48
CA VAL A 23 -1.38 8.84 26.57
C VAL A 23 0.06 8.94 26.06
N GLN A 24 0.50 8.03 25.19
CA GLN A 24 1.86 8.06 24.63
C GLN A 24 2.08 9.26 23.69
N PHE A 25 1.09 9.65 22.91
CA PHE A 25 1.15 10.85 22.08
C PHE A 25 1.23 12.13 22.90
N PHE A 26 0.42 12.24 23.96
CA PHE A 26 0.49 13.38 24.88
C PHE A 26 1.85 13.49 25.57
N TRP A 27 2.43 12.34 25.95
CA TRP A 27 3.74 12.28 26.61
C TRP A 27 4.90 12.66 25.68
N ILE A 28 4.87 12.20 24.42
CA ILE A 28 5.88 12.56 23.41
C ILE A 28 5.78 14.05 23.03
N GLY A 29 4.56 14.58 22.90
CA GLY A 29 4.31 15.99 22.60
C GLY A 29 4.73 16.95 23.72
N GLY A 30 4.58 16.55 24.98
CA GLY A 30 5.00 17.33 26.13
C GLY A 30 6.53 17.43 26.32
N GLN A 31 7.32 16.53 25.72
CA GLN A 31 8.79 16.55 25.81
C GLN A 31 9.46 17.34 24.68
N LEU A 32 8.75 17.68 23.61
CA LEU A 32 9.27 18.34 22.39
C LEU A 32 9.33 19.88 22.49
N ASN A 33 9.65 20.41 23.69
CA ASN A 33 9.95 21.83 23.90
C ASN A 33 11.28 22.23 23.23
N LEU A 34 11.32 22.31 21.90
CA LEU A 34 12.39 22.99 21.18
C LEU A 34 11.80 23.85 20.05
N LEU A 35 11.75 25.15 20.38
CA LEU A 35 11.50 26.34 19.55
C LEU A 35 10.10 26.50 18.95
N PRO A 36 9.27 27.44 19.49
CA PRO A 36 8.09 27.90 18.78
C PRO A 36 8.56 28.72 17.56
N ASP A 37 8.27 28.24 16.36
CA ASP A 37 8.34 29.08 15.17
C ASP A 37 7.15 30.05 15.23
N ASN A 38 7.45 31.34 15.43
CA ASN A 38 6.48 32.42 15.68
C ASN A 38 5.70 32.83 14.42
N SER A 39 5.41 31.90 13.51
CA SER A 39 4.75 32.16 12.23
C SER A 39 3.29 31.69 12.14
N LEU A 40 2.71 31.16 13.23
CA LEU A 40 1.38 30.55 13.20
C LEU A 40 0.28 31.45 13.79
N ASP A 41 -0.47 32.08 12.89
CA ASP A 41 -1.78 32.67 13.18
C ASP A 41 -2.82 31.53 13.26
N VAL A 42 -2.75 30.76 14.34
CA VAL A 42 -3.85 29.86 14.72
C VAL A 42 -4.95 30.78 15.24
N SER A 43 -6.04 30.88 14.47
CA SER A 43 -7.29 31.52 14.86
C SER A 43 -7.56 31.27 16.35
N LYS A 44 -7.67 32.37 17.12
CA LYS A 44 -7.82 32.40 18.59
C LYS A 44 -9.11 31.78 19.11
N ASP A 45 -9.98 31.30 18.24
CA ASP A 45 -11.24 30.73 18.65
C ASP A 45 -11.02 29.28 19.05
N ALA A 46 -11.17 29.01 20.35
CA ALA A 46 -11.14 27.67 20.92
C ALA A 46 -12.26 26.83 20.30
N PHE A 47 -11.95 26.12 19.21
CA PHE A 47 -12.89 25.19 18.60
C PHE A 47 -12.99 23.93 19.47
N LEU A 48 -14.20 23.68 19.96
CA LEU A 48 -14.66 22.37 20.46
C LEU A 48 -13.89 21.80 21.67
N GLY A 49 -13.68 22.61 22.71
CA GLY A 49 -13.28 22.12 24.03
C GLY A 49 -11.81 21.74 24.18
N PHE A 50 -10.98 21.91 23.15
CA PHE A 50 -9.52 21.79 23.23
C PHE A 50 -8.86 23.16 23.39
N PRO A 51 -7.96 23.34 24.37
CA PRO A 51 -7.09 24.50 24.43
C PRO A 51 -6.19 24.60 23.18
N ALA A 52 -6.03 25.80 22.61
CA ALA A 52 -5.25 26.01 21.38
C ALA A 52 -3.80 25.50 21.48
N ASN A 53 -3.19 25.61 22.67
CA ASN A 53 -1.87 25.05 22.97
C ASN A 53 -1.83 23.52 22.85
N GLU A 54 -2.89 22.81 23.24
CA GLU A 54 -2.94 21.35 23.08
C GLU A 54 -3.00 20.95 21.61
N LEU A 55 -3.76 21.66 20.77
CA LEU A 55 -3.81 21.39 19.33
C LEU A 55 -2.44 21.58 18.66
N VAL A 56 -1.66 22.58 19.08
CA VAL A 56 -0.28 22.78 18.60
C VAL A 56 0.61 21.60 18.99
N HIS A 57 0.49 21.07 20.21
CA HIS A 57 1.24 19.89 20.65
C HIS A 57 0.83 18.64 19.87
N TRP A 58 -0.47 18.42 19.66
CA TRP A 58 -0.97 17.30 18.85
C TRP A 58 -0.43 17.36 17.42
N LYS A 59 -0.55 18.53 16.77
CA LYS A 59 -0.02 18.75 15.41
C LYS A 59 1.46 18.43 15.32
N SER A 60 2.26 18.93 16.26
CA SER A 60 3.70 18.69 16.30
C SER A 60 4.04 17.21 16.51
N SER A 61 3.30 16.54 17.39
CA SER A 61 3.48 15.11 17.70
C SER A 61 3.12 14.21 16.52
N ILE A 62 2.02 14.52 15.82
CA ILE A 62 1.58 13.78 14.64
C ILE A 62 2.61 13.95 13.52
N LEU A 63 3.00 15.18 13.19
CA LEU A 63 3.99 15.45 12.14
C LEU A 63 5.35 14.80 12.44
N TRP A 64 5.82 14.87 13.68
CA TRP A 64 7.06 14.21 14.10
C TRP A 64 6.97 12.68 13.95
N SER A 65 5.83 12.10 14.31
CA SER A 65 5.62 10.65 14.22
C SER A 65 5.52 10.18 12.77
N LEU A 66 4.87 10.95 11.89
CA LEU A 66 4.84 10.69 10.44
C LEU A 66 6.25 10.69 9.85
N LYS A 67 7.09 11.67 10.19
CA LYS A 67 8.50 11.70 9.78
C LYS A 67 9.29 10.49 10.28
N LYS A 68 9.02 10.03 11.51
CA LYS A 68 9.70 8.85 12.09
C LYS A 68 9.37 7.55 11.35
N PHE A 69 8.19 7.45 10.75
CA PHE A 69 7.78 6.27 9.98
C PHE A 69 8.49 6.13 8.63
N GLU A 70 9.16 7.18 8.16
CA GLU A 70 9.98 7.13 6.94
C GLU A 70 11.25 6.27 7.10
N ASN A 71 11.68 5.98 8.34
CA ASN A 71 12.82 5.09 8.56
C ASN A 71 12.47 3.63 8.19
N PRO A 72 13.17 3.02 7.21
CA PRO A 72 12.90 1.64 6.76
C PRO A 72 13.23 0.56 7.80
N GLU A 73 14.10 0.83 8.77
CA GLU A 73 14.48 -0.11 9.81
C GLU A 73 13.37 -0.31 10.85
N LYS A 74 12.42 0.64 10.93
CA LYS A 74 11.33 0.60 11.92
C LYS A 74 10.05 0.00 11.31
N PRO A 75 9.31 -0.83 12.06
CA PRO A 75 8.02 -1.33 11.58
C PRO A 75 7.03 -0.16 11.36
N LEU A 76 6.16 -0.29 10.35
CA LEU A 76 5.12 0.70 10.07
C LEU A 76 3.94 0.47 11.02
N VAL A 77 4.04 1.00 12.24
CA VAL A 77 2.98 0.88 13.26
C VAL A 77 2.14 2.16 13.26
N THR A 78 1.31 2.34 12.23
CA THR A 78 0.59 3.59 11.97
C THR A 78 -0.71 3.75 12.75
N TRP A 79 -1.19 2.70 13.42
CA TRP A 79 -2.53 2.66 14.03
C TRP A 79 -2.80 3.81 15.00
N ASP A 80 -1.81 4.19 15.81
CA ASP A 80 -1.98 5.26 16.78
C ASP A 80 -2.17 6.62 16.11
N ILE A 81 -1.43 6.89 15.01
CA ILE A 81 -1.62 8.10 14.20
C ILE A 81 -2.96 8.06 13.48
N ILE A 82 -3.31 6.92 12.86
CA ILE A 82 -4.58 6.77 12.14
C ILE A 82 -5.75 7.01 13.08
N ALA A 83 -5.74 6.43 14.28
CA ALA A 83 -6.78 6.61 15.28
C ALA A 83 -6.89 8.08 15.72
N ALA A 84 -5.76 8.75 15.97
CA ALA A 84 -5.74 10.18 16.30
C ALA A 84 -6.31 11.03 15.15
N LEU A 85 -5.86 10.80 13.91
CA LEU A 85 -6.34 11.52 12.73
C LEU A 85 -7.83 11.28 12.49
N LEU A 86 -8.34 10.06 12.69
CA LEU A 86 -9.76 9.76 12.58
C LEU A 86 -10.60 10.47 13.65
N ALA A 87 -10.15 10.45 14.91
CA ALA A 87 -10.82 11.15 16.00
C ALA A 87 -10.86 12.67 15.76
N PHE A 88 -9.75 13.25 15.28
CA PHE A 88 -9.72 14.65 14.87
C PHE A 88 -10.55 14.91 13.62
N LYS A 89 -10.60 13.99 12.65
CA LYS A 89 -11.43 14.17 11.45
C LYS A 89 -12.92 14.22 11.78
N GLN A 90 -13.36 13.46 12.79
CA GLN A 90 -14.75 13.47 13.25
C GLN A 90 -15.11 14.74 14.05
N SER A 91 -14.15 15.31 14.78
CA SER A 91 -14.38 16.44 15.68
C SER A 91 -14.02 17.78 15.06
N ILE A 92 -12.84 17.90 14.45
CA ILE A 92 -12.25 19.11 13.88
C ILE A 92 -11.63 18.78 12.49
N PRO A 93 -12.44 18.59 11.42
CA PRO A 93 -11.95 18.19 10.09
C PRO A 93 -10.82 19.09 9.55
N ASN A 94 -10.99 20.41 9.64
CA ASN A 94 -10.01 21.40 9.15
C ASN A 94 -8.62 21.26 9.79
N PHE A 95 -8.55 20.75 11.04
CA PHE A 95 -7.28 20.49 11.71
C PHE A 95 -6.52 19.33 11.07
N VAL A 96 -7.25 18.30 10.62
CA VAL A 96 -6.66 17.18 9.86
C VAL A 96 -6.16 17.66 8.51
N ASP A 97 -6.94 18.49 7.80
CA ASP A 97 -6.53 19.05 6.52
C ASP A 97 -5.26 19.90 6.66
N GLU A 98 -5.15 20.69 7.72
CA GLU A 98 -3.94 21.47 8.00
C GLU A 98 -2.71 20.58 8.29
N ILE A 99 -2.89 19.49 9.06
CA ILE A 99 -1.83 18.50 9.30
C ILE A 99 -1.38 17.86 7.99
N LEU A 100 -2.34 17.39 7.18
CA LEU A 100 -2.05 16.69 5.94
C LEU A 100 -1.43 17.63 4.91
N PHE A 101 -1.94 18.85 4.77
CA PHE A 101 -1.34 19.90 3.97
C PHE A 101 0.13 20.13 4.34
N LYS A 102 0.43 20.28 5.63
CA LYS A 102 1.81 20.51 6.11
C LYS A 102 2.70 19.29 5.90
N TRP A 103 2.22 18.09 6.22
CA TRP A 103 2.96 16.85 6.01
C TRP A 103 3.29 16.65 4.53
N LEU A 104 2.27 16.71 3.66
CA LEU A 104 2.41 16.51 2.23
C LEU A 104 3.37 17.54 1.60
N SER A 105 3.24 18.81 1.97
CA SER A 105 4.11 19.88 1.44
C SER A 105 5.57 19.65 1.81
N VAL A 106 5.85 19.27 3.07
CA VAL A 106 7.22 19.02 3.55
C VAL A 106 7.79 17.73 2.97
N THR A 107 6.97 16.69 2.79
CA THR A 107 7.44 15.38 2.32
C THR A 107 7.64 15.31 0.81
N TYR A 108 6.84 16.04 0.02
CA TYR A 108 6.78 15.82 -1.44
C TYR A 108 7.07 17.05 -2.32
N LEU A 109 7.04 18.28 -1.79
CA LEU A 109 7.07 19.50 -2.63
C LEU A 109 8.25 20.44 -2.39
N ASP A 110 9.15 20.13 -1.45
CA ASP A 110 10.40 20.87 -1.10
C ASP A 110 10.28 22.41 -0.99
N SER A 111 9.07 22.97 -1.02
CA SER A 111 8.81 24.40 -1.20
C SER A 111 7.53 24.84 -0.48
N SER A 112 7.57 26.05 0.07
CA SER A 112 6.46 26.69 0.81
C SER A 112 5.42 27.36 -0.10
N VAL A 113 5.34 26.99 -1.37
CA VAL A 113 4.61 27.76 -2.40
C VAL A 113 3.13 27.39 -2.49
N SER A 114 2.72 26.25 -1.93
CA SER A 114 1.32 25.84 -2.00
C SER A 114 0.44 26.67 -1.06
N HIS A 115 -0.68 27.18 -1.57
CA HIS A 115 -1.59 28.06 -0.82
C HIS A 115 -2.79 27.31 -0.23
N SER A 116 -3.11 26.12 -0.77
CA SER A 116 -4.24 25.28 -0.33
C SER A 116 -3.90 23.79 -0.41
N LEU A 117 -4.75 22.95 0.21
CA LEU A 117 -4.64 21.49 0.13
C LEU A 117 -4.87 20.99 -1.31
N ASP A 118 -5.80 21.57 -2.05
CA ASP A 118 -6.05 21.22 -3.45
C ASP A 118 -4.81 21.46 -4.33
N ASP A 119 -4.15 22.61 -4.17
CA ASP A 119 -2.93 22.92 -4.91
C ASP A 119 -1.83 21.88 -4.63
N VAL A 120 -1.72 21.41 -3.39
CA VAL A 120 -0.78 20.36 -3.00
C VAL A 120 -1.15 19.05 -3.69
N LEU A 121 -2.41 18.63 -3.60
CA LEU A 121 -2.89 17.35 -4.15
C LEU A 121 -2.74 17.28 -5.67
N ILE A 122 -2.91 18.39 -6.39
CA ILE A 122 -2.71 18.47 -7.84
C ILE A 122 -1.23 18.34 -8.23
N ARG A 123 -0.31 18.85 -7.40
CA ARG A 123 1.13 18.90 -7.71
C ARG A 123 1.89 17.63 -7.35
N ILE A 124 1.54 17.00 -6.23
CA ILE A 124 2.24 15.79 -5.72
C ILE A 124 2.34 14.63 -6.72
N PRO A 125 1.34 14.33 -7.55
CA PRO A 125 1.44 13.27 -8.55
C PRO A 125 2.73 13.31 -9.40
N GLN A 126 3.25 14.52 -9.66
CA GLN A 126 4.47 14.73 -10.44
C GLN A 126 5.75 14.39 -9.67
N THR A 127 5.70 14.41 -8.33
CA THR A 127 6.84 14.18 -7.45
C THR A 127 6.83 12.80 -6.78
N LEU A 128 5.74 12.03 -6.87
CA LEU A 128 5.68 10.67 -6.30
C LEU A 128 6.76 9.72 -6.85
N LEU A 129 7.29 9.98 -8.04
CA LEU A 129 8.40 9.23 -8.64
C LEU A 129 9.67 9.28 -7.78
N THR A 130 9.95 10.42 -7.15
CA THR A 130 11.12 10.63 -6.29
C THR A 130 10.86 10.25 -4.83
N ALA A 131 9.62 9.91 -4.49
CA ALA A 131 9.28 9.43 -3.15
C ALA A 131 9.85 8.04 -2.88
N THR A 132 10.28 7.78 -1.66
CA THR A 132 10.65 6.44 -1.21
C THR A 132 9.42 5.52 -1.19
N SER A 133 9.60 4.21 -1.34
CA SER A 133 8.46 3.27 -1.28
C SER A 133 7.75 3.38 0.06
N ARG A 134 8.51 3.67 1.11
CA ARG A 134 8.00 3.86 2.47
C ARG A 134 7.03 5.04 2.59
N GLN A 135 7.35 6.17 1.94
CA GLN A 135 6.45 7.32 1.89
C GLN A 135 5.17 6.98 1.13
N LEU A 136 5.26 6.25 0.01
CA LEU A 136 4.08 5.79 -0.74
C LEU A 136 3.19 4.84 0.07
N HIS A 137 3.79 3.92 0.84
CA HIS A 137 3.05 3.05 1.76
C HIS A 137 2.28 3.84 2.81
N LEU A 138 2.94 4.82 3.44
CA LEU A 138 2.31 5.68 4.45
C LEU A 138 1.18 6.52 3.84
N LEU A 139 1.39 7.10 2.66
CA LEU A 139 0.37 7.81 1.90
C LEU A 139 -0.86 6.93 1.64
N ASN A 140 -0.65 5.71 1.14
CA ASN A 140 -1.74 4.79 0.84
C ASN A 140 -2.56 4.43 2.09
N VAL A 141 -1.89 4.24 3.22
CA VAL A 141 -2.53 3.96 4.51
C VAL A 141 -3.39 5.13 4.97
N ILE A 142 -2.87 6.37 4.89
CA ILE A 142 -3.61 7.59 5.25
C ILE A 142 -4.79 7.80 4.31
N CYS A 143 -4.59 7.67 2.99
CA CYS A 143 -5.66 7.80 2.01
C CYS A 143 -6.80 6.82 2.31
N ARG A 144 -6.49 5.54 2.56
CA ARG A 144 -7.52 4.51 2.79
C ARG A 144 -8.21 4.63 4.14
N HIS A 145 -7.47 4.86 5.22
CA HIS A 145 -8.04 4.78 6.56
C HIS A 145 -8.47 6.11 7.16
N VAL A 146 -7.94 7.23 6.69
CA VAL A 146 -8.29 8.57 7.22
C VAL A 146 -9.18 9.29 6.22
N ILE A 147 -8.75 9.39 4.96
CA ILE A 147 -9.48 10.17 3.96
C ILE A 147 -10.70 9.43 3.43
N LEU A 148 -10.49 8.25 2.87
CA LEU A 148 -11.49 7.41 2.20
C LEU A 148 -12.10 6.36 3.15
N SER A 149 -12.13 6.66 4.45
CA SER A 149 -12.56 5.71 5.49
C SER A 149 -14.01 5.22 5.37
N GLN A 150 -14.83 5.93 4.58
CA GLN A 150 -16.21 5.57 4.29
C GLN A 150 -16.34 4.53 3.17
N LEU A 151 -15.30 4.34 2.37
CA LEU A 151 -15.27 3.37 1.27
C LEU A 151 -14.70 2.04 1.75
N MET A 152 -15.32 0.95 1.31
CA MET A 152 -14.77 -0.38 1.55
C MET A 152 -13.52 -0.59 0.69
N ALA A 153 -12.52 -1.29 1.23
CA ALA A 153 -11.27 -1.51 0.51
C ALA A 153 -11.48 -2.21 -0.85
N ASP A 154 -12.47 -3.11 -0.95
CA ASP A 154 -12.83 -3.80 -2.19
C ASP A 154 -13.48 -2.88 -3.23
N GLU A 155 -14.23 -1.86 -2.80
CA GLU A 155 -14.78 -0.83 -3.68
C GLU A 155 -13.65 -0.03 -4.31
N ILE A 156 -12.70 0.44 -3.48
CA ILE A 156 -11.50 1.16 -3.95
C ILE A 156 -10.70 0.29 -4.94
N ASN A 157 -10.47 -0.98 -4.61
CA ASN A 157 -9.66 -1.88 -5.45
C ASN A 157 -10.32 -2.21 -6.79
N SER A 158 -11.64 -2.39 -6.80
CA SER A 158 -12.38 -2.75 -8.02
C SER A 158 -12.57 -1.58 -8.97
N LYS A 159 -12.34 -0.34 -8.52
CA LYS A 159 -12.60 0.90 -9.26
C LYS A 159 -14.04 1.04 -9.76
N ALA A 160 -14.95 0.17 -9.32
CA ALA A 160 -16.32 0.10 -9.78
C ALA A 160 -17.21 0.96 -8.87
N ASN A 161 -18.04 1.83 -9.47
CA ASN A 161 -19.09 2.61 -8.80
C ASN A 161 -18.63 3.55 -7.67
N ILE A 162 -17.38 4.01 -7.68
CA ILE A 162 -16.87 4.96 -6.67
C ILE A 162 -17.38 6.39 -6.94
N GLY A 163 -17.68 6.72 -8.20
CA GLY A 163 -18.00 8.08 -8.67
C GLY A 163 -19.10 8.81 -7.88
N PRO A 164 -20.30 8.23 -7.69
CA PRO A 164 -21.37 8.91 -6.96
C PRO A 164 -21.05 9.11 -5.47
N THR A 165 -20.44 8.11 -4.83
CA THR A 165 -20.11 8.14 -3.40
C THR A 165 -18.99 9.13 -3.06
N VAL A 166 -18.06 9.35 -3.99
CA VAL A 166 -16.89 10.22 -3.80
C VAL A 166 -17.11 11.66 -4.27
N ALA A 167 -18.06 11.89 -5.18
CA ALA A 167 -18.36 13.23 -5.70
C ALA A 167 -18.90 14.18 -4.62
N ASP A 168 -19.60 13.65 -3.61
CA ASP A 168 -20.21 14.45 -2.55
C ASP A 168 -19.25 14.74 -1.37
N MET A 169 -18.04 14.17 -1.39
CA MET A 169 -17.05 14.35 -0.34
C MET A 169 -15.94 15.33 -0.76
N GLU A 170 -15.71 16.37 0.06
CA GLU A 170 -14.70 17.40 -0.17
C GLU A 170 -13.31 16.79 -0.41
N HIS A 171 -12.61 17.27 -1.44
CA HIS A 171 -11.28 16.83 -1.92
C HIS A 171 -11.12 15.33 -2.28
N SER A 172 -12.15 14.51 -2.09
CA SER A 172 -12.04 13.04 -2.17
C SER A 172 -11.69 12.51 -3.57
N PRO A 173 -12.11 13.13 -4.69
CA PRO A 173 -11.63 12.74 -6.02
C PRO A 173 -10.11 12.88 -6.19
N LEU A 174 -9.53 13.97 -5.70
CA LEU A 174 -8.07 14.22 -5.79
C LEU A 174 -7.29 13.23 -4.93
N TRP A 175 -7.77 12.93 -3.73
CA TRP A 175 -7.18 11.92 -2.86
C TRP A 175 -7.26 10.51 -3.44
N LEU A 176 -8.36 10.17 -4.10
CA LEU A 176 -8.54 8.88 -4.77
C LEU A 176 -7.59 8.75 -5.98
N GLU A 177 -7.46 9.79 -6.77
CA GLU A 177 -6.49 9.85 -7.87
C GLU A 177 -5.06 9.69 -7.34
N LEU A 178 -4.70 10.43 -6.29
CA LEU A 178 -3.39 10.35 -5.65
C LEU A 178 -3.08 8.93 -5.14
N LEU A 179 -4.06 8.26 -4.51
CA LEU A 179 -3.95 6.87 -4.09
C LEU A 179 -3.67 5.95 -5.29
N PHE A 180 -4.40 6.09 -6.39
CA PHE A 180 -4.20 5.25 -7.57
C PHE A 180 -2.84 5.46 -8.24
N ILE A 181 -2.33 6.69 -8.27
CA ILE A 181 -1.00 6.99 -8.81
C ILE A 181 0.09 6.39 -7.91
N SER A 182 -0.04 6.54 -6.59
CA SER A 182 0.87 5.93 -5.61
C SER A 182 0.87 4.40 -5.67
N GLU A 183 -0.30 3.76 -5.80
CA GLU A 183 -0.38 2.30 -5.97
C GLU A 183 0.18 1.83 -7.30
N ARG A 184 0.00 2.60 -8.39
CA ARG A 184 0.65 2.31 -9.67
C ARG A 184 2.17 2.39 -9.54
N GLU A 185 2.69 3.42 -8.90
CA GLU A 185 4.12 3.60 -8.65
C GLU A 185 4.73 2.39 -7.92
N LEU A 186 4.11 1.95 -6.83
CA LEU A 186 4.55 0.77 -6.09
C LEU A 186 4.47 -0.52 -6.93
N ARG A 187 3.44 -0.65 -7.79
CA ARG A 187 3.30 -1.79 -8.70
C ARG A 187 4.40 -1.80 -9.75
N GLU A 188 4.72 -0.65 -10.35
CA GLU A 188 5.81 -0.53 -11.31
C GLU A 188 7.17 -0.89 -10.69
N ARG A 189 7.44 -0.45 -9.45
CA ARG A 189 8.65 -0.84 -8.70
C ARG A 189 8.73 -2.35 -8.50
N LEU A 190 7.63 -2.96 -8.06
CA LEU A 190 7.54 -4.40 -7.87
C LEU A 190 7.77 -5.18 -9.17
N VAL A 191 7.17 -4.75 -10.28
CA VAL A 191 7.38 -5.39 -11.60
C VAL A 191 8.82 -5.21 -12.06
N GLY A 192 9.39 -4.01 -11.89
CA GLY A 192 10.79 -3.73 -12.22
C GLY A 192 11.78 -4.62 -11.45
N LEU A 193 11.58 -4.77 -10.14
CA LEU A 193 12.36 -5.69 -9.31
C LEU A 193 12.20 -7.14 -9.79
N SER A 194 10.98 -7.55 -10.11
CA SER A 194 10.69 -8.92 -10.56
C SER A 194 11.37 -9.25 -11.87
N PHE A 195 11.29 -8.36 -12.87
CA PHE A 195 11.94 -8.55 -14.16
C PHE A 195 13.46 -8.50 -14.05
N SER A 196 14.00 -7.60 -13.23
CA SER A 196 15.45 -7.54 -12.98
C SER A 196 15.94 -8.83 -12.35
N ALA A 197 15.26 -9.34 -11.32
CA ALA A 197 15.58 -10.62 -10.70
C ALA A 197 15.50 -11.78 -11.71
N PHE A 198 14.46 -11.80 -12.55
CA PHE A 198 14.28 -12.83 -13.58
C PHE A 198 15.46 -12.85 -14.58
N LEU A 199 15.84 -11.68 -15.10
CA LEU A 199 16.97 -11.54 -16.02
C LEU A 199 18.29 -11.96 -15.36
N THR A 200 18.50 -11.59 -14.10
CA THR A 200 19.66 -12.03 -13.31
C THR A 200 19.68 -13.57 -13.19
N HIS A 201 18.58 -14.20 -12.78
CA HIS A 201 18.47 -15.66 -12.67
C HIS A 201 18.76 -16.37 -14.00
N MET A 202 18.22 -15.87 -15.10
CA MET A 202 18.47 -16.42 -16.44
C MET A 202 19.93 -16.28 -16.87
N SER A 203 20.61 -15.20 -16.48
CA SER A 203 22.04 -15.01 -16.78
C SER A 203 22.97 -15.92 -15.96
N HIS A 204 22.58 -16.28 -14.73
CA HIS A 204 23.37 -17.11 -13.82
C HIS A 204 23.13 -18.63 -13.98
N SER A 205 21.95 -19.05 -14.45
CA SER A 205 21.64 -20.46 -14.77
C SER A 205 22.65 -21.09 -15.75
N ALA A 206 23.27 -20.27 -16.61
CA ALA A 206 24.33 -20.71 -17.53
C ALA A 206 25.68 -21.02 -16.86
N LYS A 207 25.87 -20.71 -15.56
CA LYS A 207 27.15 -20.89 -14.83
C LYS A 207 26.90 -21.43 -13.40
N SER A 208 26.79 -22.75 -13.30
CA SER A 208 26.81 -23.57 -12.07
C SER A 208 25.67 -23.36 -11.08
N SER A 209 25.08 -24.48 -10.67
CA SER A 209 24.10 -24.63 -9.59
C SER A 209 24.68 -24.16 -8.25
N ILE A 210 24.42 -22.91 -7.88
CA ILE A 210 24.47 -22.48 -6.49
C ILE A 210 23.02 -22.29 -6.08
N GLU A 211 22.54 -23.17 -5.19
CA GLU A 211 21.31 -22.99 -4.43
C GLU A 211 21.45 -21.71 -3.59
N SER A 212 21.23 -20.55 -4.21
CA SER A 212 21.11 -19.30 -3.47
C SER A 212 19.68 -19.24 -2.94
N GLY A 213 19.53 -19.06 -1.63
CA GLY A 213 18.25 -18.75 -0.98
C GLY A 213 17.69 -17.38 -1.37
N ASN A 214 17.97 -16.91 -2.58
CA ASN A 214 17.55 -15.63 -3.11
C ASN A 214 16.08 -15.71 -3.51
N TRP A 215 15.40 -14.59 -3.31
CA TRP A 215 14.01 -14.42 -3.74
C TRP A 215 13.88 -14.66 -5.26
N SER A 216 12.83 -15.38 -5.67
CA SER A 216 12.56 -15.69 -7.08
C SER A 216 11.24 -15.08 -7.51
N PRO A 217 11.20 -14.31 -8.61
CA PRO A 217 9.98 -13.72 -9.12
C PRO A 217 9.05 -14.80 -9.66
N VAL A 218 7.76 -14.65 -9.40
CA VAL A 218 6.70 -15.52 -9.90
C VAL A 218 5.66 -14.66 -10.60
N GLY A 219 5.00 -15.18 -11.63
CA GLY A 219 3.96 -14.47 -12.37
C GLY A 219 4.49 -13.46 -13.39
N VAL A 220 5.68 -13.70 -13.93
CA VAL A 220 6.31 -12.85 -14.96
C VAL A 220 5.38 -12.65 -16.15
N ALA A 221 4.74 -13.70 -16.66
CA ALA A 221 3.75 -13.61 -17.74
C ALA A 221 2.56 -12.68 -17.39
N GLN A 222 2.04 -12.74 -16.16
CA GLN A 222 0.96 -11.85 -15.73
C GLN A 222 1.43 -10.39 -15.62
N MET A 223 2.67 -10.16 -15.20
CA MET A 223 3.27 -8.82 -15.17
C MET A 223 3.50 -8.25 -16.58
N GLU A 224 3.88 -9.09 -17.56
CA GLU A 224 3.96 -8.69 -18.96
C GLU A 224 2.59 -8.29 -19.51
N LEU A 225 1.56 -9.11 -19.27
CA LEU A 225 0.17 -8.79 -19.63
C LEU A 225 -0.28 -7.47 -18.99
N TRP A 226 0.13 -7.21 -17.75
CA TRP A 226 -0.15 -5.95 -17.06
C TRP A 226 0.52 -4.76 -17.75
N ILE A 227 1.77 -4.87 -18.20
CA ILE A 227 2.45 -3.80 -18.95
C ILE A 227 1.76 -3.56 -20.28
N THR A 228 1.43 -4.61 -21.04
CA THR A 228 0.74 -4.47 -22.33
C THR A 228 -0.58 -3.74 -22.18
N ARG A 229 -1.37 -4.06 -21.14
CA ARG A 229 -2.65 -3.39 -20.87
C ARG A 229 -2.52 -1.94 -20.43
N ASN A 230 -1.43 -1.60 -19.76
CA ASN A 230 -1.22 -0.26 -19.23
C ASN A 230 -0.24 0.55 -20.08
N HIS A 231 0.02 0.12 -21.32
CA HIS A 231 1.13 0.58 -22.15
C HIS A 231 1.32 2.10 -22.13
N ASP A 232 0.26 2.88 -22.26
CA ASP A 232 0.36 4.35 -22.37
C ASP A 232 0.69 5.06 -21.04
N HIS A 233 0.59 4.34 -19.92
CA HIS A 233 0.84 4.84 -18.57
C HIS A 233 2.10 4.26 -17.92
N ILE A 234 2.74 3.26 -18.55
CA ILE A 234 3.97 2.65 -18.03
C ILE A 234 5.21 3.44 -18.47
N ARG A 235 6.17 3.58 -17.54
CA ARG A 235 7.47 4.20 -17.80
C ARG A 235 8.29 3.47 -18.87
N VAL A 236 9.05 4.24 -19.65
CA VAL A 236 9.90 3.74 -20.74
C VAL A 236 10.91 2.72 -20.23
N GLN A 237 11.57 2.97 -19.10
CA GLN A 237 12.56 2.05 -18.53
C GLN A 237 11.95 0.68 -18.19
N LEU A 238 10.71 0.65 -17.71
CA LEU A 238 10.03 -0.60 -17.40
C LEU A 238 9.62 -1.35 -18.68
N LYS A 239 9.25 -0.62 -19.74
CA LYS A 239 9.00 -1.21 -21.07
C LYS A 239 10.26 -1.81 -21.69
N GLU A 240 11.40 -1.12 -21.55
CA GLU A 240 12.70 -1.61 -22.00
C GLU A 240 13.04 -2.93 -21.29
N LEU A 241 12.89 -2.95 -19.96
CA LEU A 241 13.11 -4.15 -19.15
C LEU A 241 12.16 -5.30 -19.54
N ALA A 242 10.89 -5.02 -19.79
CA ALA A 242 9.93 -6.01 -20.31
C ALA A 242 10.40 -6.59 -21.65
N SER A 243 10.91 -5.73 -22.55
CA SER A 243 11.43 -6.19 -23.85
C SER A 243 12.66 -7.08 -23.71
N GLU A 244 13.47 -6.89 -22.66
CA GLU A 244 14.60 -7.75 -22.34
C GLU A 244 14.14 -9.12 -21.80
N VAL A 245 13.11 -9.14 -20.96
CA VAL A 245 12.49 -10.38 -20.46
C VAL A 245 11.98 -11.23 -21.61
N VAL A 246 11.17 -10.67 -22.52
CA VAL A 246 10.67 -11.38 -23.71
C VAL A 246 11.82 -11.93 -24.58
N LYS A 247 12.93 -11.17 -24.71
CA LYS A 247 14.11 -11.65 -25.45
C LYS A 247 14.83 -12.79 -24.73
N ALA A 248 14.88 -12.74 -23.40
CA ALA A 248 15.49 -13.80 -22.58
C ALA A 248 14.64 -15.08 -22.65
N GLU A 249 13.33 -14.97 -22.51
CA GLU A 249 12.38 -16.10 -22.61
C GLU A 249 12.46 -16.83 -23.96
N ARG A 250 12.71 -16.12 -25.06
CA ARG A 250 12.89 -16.75 -26.39
C ARG A 250 14.20 -17.51 -26.56
N ARG A 251 15.21 -17.23 -25.74
CA ARG A 251 16.56 -17.83 -25.86
C ARG A 251 16.68 -19.16 -25.10
N PHE A 252 15.91 -19.31 -24.04
CA PHE A 252 15.69 -20.58 -23.37
C PHE A 252 14.45 -21.20 -24.02
N GLU A 253 14.34 -22.52 -24.16
CA GLU A 253 13.13 -23.13 -24.76
C GLU A 253 11.86 -22.55 -24.11
N PRO A 254 10.77 -22.36 -24.86
CA PRO A 254 9.56 -21.76 -24.33
C PRO A 254 9.10 -22.61 -23.15
N MET A 255 9.36 -22.12 -21.94
CA MET A 255 8.71 -22.57 -20.72
C MET A 255 7.23 -22.35 -21.01
N GLU A 256 6.48 -23.43 -21.23
CA GLU A 256 5.14 -23.47 -21.81
C GLU A 256 4.46 -22.11 -21.77
N SER A 257 4.61 -21.38 -22.87
CA SER A 257 4.07 -20.04 -23.01
C SER A 257 2.55 -20.18 -23.06
N GLY A 258 1.89 -19.99 -21.91
CA GLY A 258 0.45 -19.91 -21.82
C GLY A 258 -0.20 -20.93 -20.89
N ASP A 259 0.16 -20.95 -19.61
CA ASP A 259 -0.83 -21.33 -18.61
C ASP A 259 -1.87 -20.21 -18.53
N GLU A 260 -2.86 -20.29 -19.43
CA GLU A 260 -4.13 -19.62 -19.23
C GLU A 260 -4.61 -20.01 -17.84
N GLU A 261 -4.63 -19.05 -16.92
CA GLU A 261 -4.90 -19.35 -15.52
C GLU A 261 -6.27 -20.01 -15.40
N GLN A 262 -6.38 -21.05 -14.59
CA GLN A 262 -7.62 -21.79 -14.42
C GLN A 262 -8.30 -21.44 -13.11
N CYS A 263 -9.63 -21.47 -13.13
CA CYS A 263 -10.45 -21.27 -11.95
C CYS A 263 -10.30 -22.45 -11.01
N ILE A 264 -9.97 -22.19 -9.75
CA ILE A 264 -9.88 -23.22 -8.71
C ILE A 264 -11.22 -23.90 -8.39
N HIS A 265 -12.35 -23.31 -8.80
CA HIS A 265 -13.69 -23.81 -8.49
C HIS A 265 -14.31 -24.62 -9.63
N CYS A 266 -14.06 -24.25 -10.89
CA CYS A 266 -14.67 -24.91 -12.05
C CYS A 266 -13.70 -25.24 -13.19
N SER A 267 -12.39 -25.02 -13.00
CA SER A 267 -11.34 -25.22 -14.01
C SER A 267 -11.48 -24.41 -15.30
N ALA A 268 -12.51 -23.55 -15.41
CA ALA A 268 -12.67 -22.63 -16.53
C ALA A 268 -11.51 -21.64 -16.60
N LEU A 269 -11.18 -21.20 -17.82
CA LEU A 269 -10.16 -20.20 -18.05
C LEU A 269 -10.45 -18.89 -17.31
N VAL A 270 -9.40 -18.22 -16.88
CA VAL A 270 -9.42 -16.97 -16.14
C VAL A 270 -8.60 -15.97 -16.94
N PRO A 271 -9.24 -15.08 -17.72
CA PRO A 271 -8.50 -14.00 -18.36
C PRO A 271 -7.79 -13.17 -17.30
N PHE A 272 -6.57 -12.73 -17.62
CA PHE A 272 -6.04 -11.56 -16.96
C PHE A 272 -6.97 -10.43 -17.35
N ASP A 273 -7.50 -9.60 -16.45
CA ASP A 273 -8.31 -8.41 -16.78
C ASP A 273 -7.94 -7.26 -15.84
N SER A 274 -7.82 -7.58 -14.55
CA SER A 274 -7.31 -6.71 -13.51
C SER A 274 -6.16 -7.40 -12.77
N PRO A 275 -5.16 -6.66 -12.22
CA PRO A 275 -4.08 -7.23 -11.42
C PRO A 275 -4.50 -7.67 -10.01
N ASP A 276 -5.68 -7.24 -9.53
CA ASP A 276 -6.12 -7.45 -8.15
C ASP A 276 -7.29 -8.45 -8.05
N VAL A 277 -8.19 -8.47 -9.04
CA VAL A 277 -9.39 -9.31 -9.08
C VAL A 277 -9.49 -10.00 -10.43
N ALA A 278 -9.97 -11.24 -10.42
CA ALA A 278 -10.22 -12.03 -11.61
C ALA A 278 -11.66 -12.60 -11.59
N PHE A 279 -12.18 -12.88 -12.77
CA PHE A 279 -13.42 -13.64 -12.95
C PHE A 279 -13.15 -14.75 -13.96
N CYS A 280 -13.56 -15.98 -13.65
CA CYS A 280 -13.47 -17.05 -14.65
C CYS A 280 -14.46 -16.85 -15.79
N CYS A 281 -14.20 -17.46 -16.94
CA CYS A 281 -15.14 -17.52 -18.06
C CYS A 281 -16.46 -18.21 -17.68
N GLY A 282 -16.43 -19.07 -16.65
CA GLY A 282 -17.60 -19.81 -16.17
C GLY A 282 -17.84 -21.08 -16.98
N THR A 283 -18.73 -21.91 -16.49
CA THR A 283 -19.21 -23.12 -17.17
C THR A 283 -20.71 -22.99 -17.37
N GLU A 284 -21.23 -23.36 -18.54
CA GLU A 284 -22.68 -23.36 -18.77
C GLU A 284 -23.34 -24.33 -17.79
N THR A 285 -24.27 -23.82 -16.99
CA THR A 285 -25.10 -24.67 -16.12
C THR A 285 -26.24 -25.29 -16.92
N VAL A 286 -26.85 -26.35 -16.38
CA VAL A 286 -28.01 -27.04 -16.98
C VAL A 286 -29.19 -26.10 -17.29
N ASN A 287 -29.24 -24.93 -16.64
CA ASN A 287 -30.27 -23.90 -16.83
C ASN A 287 -29.87 -22.79 -17.83
N GLY A 288 -28.73 -22.93 -18.52
CA GLY A 288 -28.22 -21.93 -19.48
C GLY A 288 -27.67 -20.64 -18.85
N VAL A 289 -27.52 -20.59 -17.52
CA VAL A 289 -26.90 -19.46 -16.80
C VAL A 289 -25.41 -19.72 -16.66
N LEU A 290 -24.58 -18.78 -17.12
CA LEU A 290 -23.13 -18.84 -17.01
C LEU A 290 -22.70 -18.35 -15.61
N GLU A 291 -22.35 -19.27 -14.72
CA GLU A 291 -21.87 -18.93 -13.38
C GLU A 291 -20.38 -18.60 -13.43
N LYS A 292 -20.02 -17.36 -13.05
CA LYS A 292 -18.63 -16.90 -12.99
C LYS A 292 -18.19 -16.75 -11.53
N HIS A 293 -17.06 -17.35 -11.20
CA HIS A 293 -16.43 -17.22 -9.88
C HIS A 293 -15.53 -15.99 -9.83
N LYS A 294 -15.69 -15.17 -8.78
CA LYS A 294 -14.77 -14.09 -8.43
C LYS A 294 -13.54 -14.68 -7.71
N LEU A 295 -12.35 -14.35 -8.19
CA LEU A 295 -11.07 -14.85 -7.70
C LEU A 295 -10.17 -13.67 -7.29
N ALA A 296 -9.37 -13.87 -6.24
CA ALA A 296 -8.36 -12.89 -5.84
C ALA A 296 -7.04 -13.15 -6.58
N ARG A 297 -6.37 -12.08 -7.02
CA ARG A 297 -5.00 -12.18 -7.53
C ARG A 297 -3.99 -11.80 -6.45
N CYS A 298 -2.85 -12.45 -6.50
CA CYS A 298 -1.72 -12.18 -5.61
C CYS A 298 -1.17 -10.78 -5.93
N SER A 299 -1.17 -9.90 -4.94
CA SER A 299 -0.65 -8.54 -5.05
C SER A 299 0.81 -8.46 -5.48
N THR A 300 1.57 -9.56 -5.31
CA THR A 300 2.99 -9.66 -5.64
C THR A 300 3.22 -10.24 -7.03
N SER A 301 2.59 -11.36 -7.36
CA SER A 301 2.81 -12.08 -8.64
C SER A 301 1.76 -11.80 -9.70
N MET A 302 0.66 -11.11 -9.34
CA MET A 302 -0.54 -10.90 -10.16
C MET A 302 -1.24 -12.18 -10.62
N GLN A 303 -0.80 -13.35 -10.18
CA GLN A 303 -1.46 -14.63 -10.47
C GLN A 303 -2.70 -14.85 -9.60
N VAL A 304 -3.66 -15.62 -10.10
CA VAL A 304 -4.80 -16.11 -9.31
C VAL A 304 -4.27 -16.85 -8.07
N CYS A 305 -4.78 -16.47 -6.90
CA CYS A 305 -4.44 -17.15 -5.65
C CYS A 305 -5.04 -18.55 -5.64
N THR A 306 -4.22 -19.56 -5.34
CA THR A 306 -4.69 -20.92 -5.08
C THR A 306 -5.16 -21.07 -3.64
N THR A 307 -5.86 -22.17 -3.34
CA THR A 307 -6.34 -22.50 -1.99
C THR A 307 -5.18 -22.82 -1.05
N THR A 308 -4.74 -21.80 -0.30
CA THR A 308 -3.84 -21.83 0.86
C THR A 308 -2.38 -22.28 0.62
N PRO A 309 -1.40 -21.69 1.35
CA PRO A 309 -1.53 -20.56 2.27
C PRO A 309 -1.43 -19.21 1.55
N SER A 310 -2.43 -18.35 1.75
CA SER A 310 -2.43 -16.98 1.24
C SER A 310 -2.42 -16.00 2.40
N TRP A 311 -1.63 -14.94 2.25
CA TRP A 311 -1.57 -13.82 3.16
C TRP A 311 -2.61 -12.77 2.77
N PHE A 312 -3.12 -12.02 3.75
CA PHE A 312 -4.14 -11.01 3.56
C PHE A 312 -3.76 -9.70 4.26
N CYS A 313 -3.95 -8.58 3.57
CA CYS A 313 -3.71 -7.26 4.12
C CYS A 313 -4.97 -6.70 4.78
N LYS A 314 -4.94 -6.46 6.10
CA LYS A 314 -6.04 -5.79 6.81
C LYS A 314 -6.28 -4.32 6.41
N CYS A 315 -5.36 -3.70 5.69
CA CYS A 315 -5.50 -2.30 5.25
C CYS A 315 -6.18 -2.16 3.88
N CYS A 316 -5.69 -2.89 2.88
CA CYS A 316 -6.23 -2.79 1.51
C CYS A 316 -7.01 -4.02 1.06
N HIS A 317 -7.17 -5.03 1.91
CA HIS A 317 -7.87 -6.30 1.64
C HIS A 317 -7.34 -7.11 0.45
N ARG A 318 -6.15 -6.77 -0.05
CA ARG A 318 -5.47 -7.55 -1.09
C ARG A 318 -4.87 -8.84 -0.51
N TRP A 319 -4.82 -9.85 -1.37
CA TRP A 319 -4.29 -11.16 -1.09
C TRP A 319 -2.89 -11.32 -1.67
N THR A 320 -2.09 -12.18 -1.06
CA THR A 320 -0.71 -12.42 -1.45
C THR A 320 -0.34 -13.88 -1.22
N SER A 321 -0.10 -14.66 -2.28
CA SER A 321 0.42 -16.03 -2.17
C SER A 321 1.95 -16.08 -2.08
N LYS A 322 2.64 -15.02 -2.51
CA LYS A 322 4.11 -14.89 -2.52
C LYS A 322 4.53 -13.55 -1.92
N LEU A 323 5.49 -13.57 -0.99
CA LEU A 323 5.95 -12.33 -0.35
C LEU A 323 6.74 -11.47 -1.34
N ALA A 324 6.56 -10.16 -1.24
CA ALA A 324 7.34 -9.18 -1.99
C ALA A 324 8.81 -9.18 -1.51
N PRO A 325 9.77 -8.83 -2.38
CA PRO A 325 11.17 -8.73 -1.99
C PRO A 325 11.35 -7.58 -0.99
N GLU A 326 12.26 -7.75 -0.02
CA GLU A 326 12.50 -6.74 1.02
C GLU A 326 12.91 -5.38 0.43
N THR A 327 13.64 -5.41 -0.69
CA THR A 327 14.07 -4.24 -1.44
C THR A 327 12.91 -3.32 -1.80
N LEU A 328 11.71 -3.84 -2.08
CA LEU A 328 10.53 -3.03 -2.38
C LEU A 328 10.21 -2.03 -1.26
N PHE A 329 10.43 -2.42 0.01
CA PHE A 329 10.08 -1.62 1.18
C PHE A 329 11.15 -0.60 1.56
N THR A 330 12.37 -0.76 1.06
CA THR A 330 13.52 0.11 1.34
C THR A 330 13.96 0.92 0.13
N MET A 331 13.30 0.74 -1.02
CA MET A 331 13.63 1.43 -2.27
C MET A 331 13.58 2.96 -2.08
N PRO A 332 14.68 3.67 -2.37
CA PRO A 332 14.62 5.11 -2.55
C PRO A 332 13.77 5.45 -3.78
N GLY A 333 13.34 6.70 -3.91
CA GLY A 333 12.69 7.15 -5.14
C GLY A 333 13.62 7.04 -6.35
N TYR A 334 13.05 7.13 -7.55
CA TYR A 334 13.79 7.08 -8.81
C TYR A 334 14.68 8.32 -8.96
N GLY A 335 15.90 8.24 -8.41
CA GLY A 335 16.93 9.29 -8.49
C GLY A 335 18.32 8.78 -8.90
N SER A 336 18.54 7.47 -8.98
CA SER A 336 19.79 6.89 -9.51
C SER A 336 19.56 5.42 -9.86
N ASP A 337 19.83 5.05 -11.11
CA ASP A 337 19.86 3.69 -11.68
C ASP A 337 18.83 2.66 -11.19
N VAL A 338 17.99 2.19 -12.12
CA VAL A 338 17.03 1.06 -11.96
C VAL A 338 17.71 -0.28 -11.61
N ARG A 339 19.04 -0.30 -11.48
CA ARG A 339 19.75 -1.50 -11.07
C ARG A 339 19.59 -1.67 -9.57
N PRO A 340 18.96 -2.77 -9.10
CA PRO A 340 18.97 -3.06 -7.69
C PRO A 340 20.44 -3.10 -7.21
N PRO A 341 20.73 -2.56 -6.01
CA PRO A 341 22.05 -2.77 -5.43
C PRO A 341 22.33 -4.26 -5.41
N ALA A 342 23.54 -4.65 -5.83
CA ALA A 342 23.97 -6.04 -5.78
C ALA A 342 23.68 -6.57 -4.37
N GLU A 343 22.78 -7.56 -4.28
CA GLU A 343 22.43 -8.16 -3.00
C GLU A 343 23.71 -8.68 -2.34
N SER A 344 24.09 -8.07 -1.22
CA SER A 344 25.02 -8.73 -0.32
C SER A 344 24.26 -9.88 0.34
N PRO A 345 24.81 -11.11 0.38
CA PRO A 345 24.12 -12.27 0.91
C PRO A 345 24.06 -12.12 2.43
N THR A 346 23.03 -11.43 2.92
CA THR A 346 22.69 -11.46 4.34
C THR A 346 21.90 -12.75 4.55
N ALA A 347 22.63 -13.75 5.01
CA ALA A 347 22.11 -15.05 5.38
C ALA A 347 20.89 -14.92 6.31
N GLY A 348 19.76 -15.49 5.89
CA GLY A 348 18.74 -16.01 6.81
C GLY A 348 17.78 -15.03 7.46
N VAL A 349 17.63 -13.79 7.00
CA VAL A 349 16.53 -12.94 7.49
C VAL A 349 15.24 -13.43 6.83
N GLN A 350 14.32 -14.00 7.63
CA GLN A 350 12.98 -14.30 7.16
C GLN A 350 12.31 -13.00 6.70
N SER A 351 12.02 -12.92 5.40
CA SER A 351 11.29 -11.78 4.83
C SER A 351 10.00 -11.56 5.61
N LYS A 352 9.85 -10.35 6.16
CA LYS A 352 8.62 -9.95 6.84
C LYS A 352 7.48 -9.99 5.83
N ALA A 353 6.38 -10.64 6.20
CA ALA A 353 5.19 -10.70 5.35
C ALA A 353 4.48 -9.34 5.29
N LEU A 354 4.99 -8.39 4.50
CA LEU A 354 4.46 -7.04 4.38
C LEU A 354 3.64 -6.89 3.08
N CYS A 355 2.57 -6.09 3.15
CA CYS A 355 1.76 -5.76 1.98
C CYS A 355 2.55 -4.85 1.03
N PRO A 356 2.68 -5.18 -0.27
CA PRO A 356 3.44 -4.36 -1.23
C PRO A 356 2.85 -2.96 -1.45
N PHE A 357 1.57 -2.75 -1.11
CA PHE A 357 0.88 -1.47 -1.30
C PHE A 357 0.73 -0.63 -0.03
N CYS A 358 0.81 -1.24 1.15
CA CYS A 358 0.56 -0.57 2.42
C CYS A 358 1.74 -0.62 3.38
N GLY A 359 2.74 -1.48 3.15
CA GLY A 359 3.85 -1.71 4.08
C GLY A 359 3.42 -2.29 5.44
N ILE A 360 2.15 -2.64 5.61
CA ILE A 360 1.57 -3.23 6.83
C ILE A 360 1.77 -4.73 6.83
N LEU A 361 1.99 -5.31 8.02
CA LEU A 361 2.12 -6.75 8.22
C LEU A 361 0.84 -7.48 7.78
N LEU A 362 1.02 -8.42 6.88
CA LEU A 362 -0.01 -9.32 6.38
C LEU A 362 -0.38 -10.35 7.45
N GLN A 363 -1.62 -10.81 7.39
CA GLN A 363 -2.15 -11.85 8.27
C GLN A 363 -2.37 -13.13 7.48
N ARG A 364 -2.14 -14.28 8.10
CA ARG A 364 -2.60 -15.56 7.53
C ARG A 364 -4.05 -15.73 7.96
N LEU A 365 -4.95 -15.93 7.00
CA LEU A 365 -6.24 -16.54 7.35
C LEU A 365 -5.96 -18.02 7.61
N LEU A 366 -5.77 -18.36 8.89
CA LEU A 366 -6.07 -19.72 9.34
C LEU A 366 -7.59 -19.87 9.27
N PRO A 367 -8.11 -20.98 8.74
CA PRO A 367 -9.53 -21.28 8.90
C PRO A 367 -9.89 -21.23 10.38
N ASP A 368 -11.03 -20.62 10.72
CA ASP A 368 -11.47 -20.38 12.11
C ASP A 368 -11.55 -21.67 12.98
N PHE A 369 -11.48 -22.85 12.37
CA PHE A 369 -11.51 -24.16 13.03
C PHE A 369 -10.12 -24.73 13.39
N LEU A 370 -9.02 -24.06 13.07
CA LEU A 370 -7.67 -24.49 13.48
C LEU A 370 -7.13 -23.56 14.57
N PRO A 371 -7.35 -23.87 15.87
CA PRO A 371 -6.67 -23.18 16.94
C PRO A 371 -5.16 -23.42 16.79
N SER A 372 -4.41 -22.36 16.46
CA SER A 372 -2.94 -22.41 16.50
C SER A 372 -2.51 -22.67 17.95
N ALA A 373 -1.83 -23.79 18.19
CA ALA A 373 -1.30 -24.15 19.50
C ALA A 373 -0.03 -23.38 19.89
N SER A 374 0.40 -22.38 19.11
CA SER A 374 1.59 -21.59 19.42
C SER A 374 1.35 -20.09 19.18
N PRO A 375 1.70 -19.23 20.15
CA PRO A 375 1.72 -17.79 19.96
C PRO A 375 2.89 -17.39 19.04
N VAL A 376 2.62 -16.44 18.15
CA VAL A 376 3.58 -15.76 17.26
C VAL A 376 4.47 -14.81 18.06
#